data_AF-A0A958SDM0-F1
#
_entry.id   AF-A0A958SDM0-F1
#
_cell.length_a   1.000
_cell.length_b   1.000
_cell.length_c   1.000
_cell.angle_alpha   90.00
_cell.angle_beta   90.00
_cell.angle_gamma   90.00
#
_symmetry.space_group_name_H-M   'P 1'
#
loop_
_entity.id
_entity.type
_entity.pdbx_description
1 polymer ?
#
loop_
_entity_poly.entity_id
_entity_poly.type
_entity_poly.pdbx_seq_one_letter_code
_entity_poly.pdbx_strand_id
1 'polypeptide(L)' 'MKWIGLTGGIASGKSTVAKFFEEFNIPVIGADQVSHNLTRKNQEAFKEIVRSFGNHILS' A
#
# COMPACT_ATOMS: atom_id res chain seq x y z
N MET A 1 8.62 16.16 -12.42
CA MET A 1 7.54 15.16 -12.21
C MET A 1 6.42 15.79 -11.41
N LYS A 2 5.17 15.41 -11.69
CA LYS A 2 3.98 15.84 -10.91
C LYS A 2 3.40 14.62 -10.21
N TRP A 3 3.00 14.80 -8.95
CA TRP A 3 2.31 13.77 -8.17
C TRP A 3 0.80 13.93 -8.34
N ILE A 4 0.09 12.82 -8.57
CA ILE A 4 -1.37 12.77 -8.70
C ILE A 4 -1.87 11.72 -7.72
N GLY A 5 -2.79 12.10 -6.83
CA GLY A 5 -3.43 11.19 -5.90
C GLY A 5 -4.70 10.59 -6.49
N LEU A 6 -4.74 9.27 -6.62
CA LEU A 6 -5.95 8.52 -6.96
C LEU A 6 -6.62 8.01 -5.68
N THR A 7 -7.81 8.51 -5.38
CA THR A 7 -8.60 8.14 -4.19
C THR A 7 -10.06 7.86 -4.57
N GLY A 8 -10.87 7.45 -3.60
CA GLY A 8 -12.26 7.04 -3.78
C GLY A 8 -12.69 5.96 -2.78
N GLY A 9 -14.00 5.81 -2.58
CA GLY A 9 -14.58 4.84 -1.65
C GLY A 9 -14.27 3.37 -1.98
N ILE A 10 -14.61 2.44 -1.09
CA ILE A 10 -14.51 1.00 -1.39
C ILE A 10 -15.36 0.66 -2.63
N ALA A 11 -14.89 -0.28 -3.44
CA ALA A 11 -15.55 -0.71 -4.69
C ALA A 11 -15.77 0.37 -5.78
N SER A 12 -15.23 1.59 -5.62
CA SER A 12 -15.36 2.67 -6.61
C SER A 12 -14.54 2.50 -7.90
N GLY A 13 -13.82 1.38 -8.06
CA GLY A 13 -13.04 1.11 -9.28
C GLY A 13 -11.64 1.74 -9.32
N LYS A 14 -11.10 2.26 -8.20
CA LYS A 14 -9.72 2.80 -8.12
C LYS A 14 -8.67 1.88 -8.75
N SER A 15 -8.71 0.59 -8.43
CA SER A 15 -7.75 -0.39 -8.97
C SER A 15 -7.88 -0.56 -10.48
N THR A 16 -9.07 -0.35 -11.05
CA THR A 16 -9.27 -0.34 -12.51
C THR A 16 -8.65 0.90 -13.13
N VAL A 17 -8.86 2.08 -12.55
CA VAL A 17 -8.25 3.33 -13.04
C VAL A 17 -6.72 3.29 -12.92
N ALA A 18 -6.19 2.72 -11.82
CA ALA A 18 -4.76 2.49 -11.65
C ALA A 18 -4.18 1.64 -12.78
N LYS A 19 -4.84 0.53 -13.16
CA LYS A 19 -4.43 -0.30 -14.29
C LYS A 19 -4.43 0.45 -15.61
N PHE A 20 -5.43 1.29 -15.86
CA PHE A 20 -5.44 2.12 -17.06
C PHE A 20 -4.23 3.06 -17.12
N PHE A 21 -3.85 3.69 -16.00
CA PHE A 21 -2.63 4.49 -15.97
C PHE A 21 -1.39 3.68 -16.34
N GLU A 22 -1.25 2.47 -15.80
CA GLU A 22 -0.14 1.56 -16.13
C GLU A 22 -0.14 1.18 -17.62
N GLU A 23 -1.31 0.91 -18.23
CA GLU A 23 -1.45 0.64 -19.67
C GLU A 23 -0.99 1.82 -20.55
N PHE A 24 -1.12 3.05 -20.05
CA PHE A 24 -0.59 4.26 -20.68
C PHE A 24 0.90 4.53 -20.34
N ASN A 25 1.60 3.57 -19.74
CA ASN A 25 2.98 3.71 -19.25
C ASN A 25 3.16 4.81 -18.20
N ILE A 26 2.11 5.15 -17.46
CA ILE A 26 2.19 6.08 -16.32
C ILE A 26 2.49 5.25 -15.06
N PRO A 27 3.61 5.53 -14.36
CA PRO A 27 3.94 4.81 -13.13
C PRO A 27 2.89 5.01 -12.05
N VAL A 28 2.45 3.91 -11.44
CA VAL A 28 1.51 3.92 -10.31
C VAL A 28 2.19 3.38 -9.07
N ILE A 29 1.96 4.04 -7.94
CA ILE A 29 2.41 3.59 -6.62
C ILE A 29 1.16 3.30 -5.78
N GLY A 30 0.94 2.02 -5.47
CA GLY A 30 -0.17 1.59 -4.62
C GLY A 30 0.17 1.71 -3.13
N ALA A 31 -0.49 2.61 -2.41
CA ALA A 31 -0.26 2.82 -0.97
C ALA A 31 -0.51 1.55 -0.14
N ASP A 32 -1.60 0.83 -0.40
CA ASP A 32 -1.93 -0.42 0.31
C ASP A 32 -0.86 -1.49 0.08
N GLN A 33 -0.37 -1.62 -1.16
CA GLN A 33 0.67 -2.58 -1.52
C GLN A 33 2.01 -2.24 -0.85
N VAL A 34 2.39 -0.97 -0.83
CA VAL A 34 3.59 -0.49 -0.15
C VAL A 34 3.49 -0.73 1.35
N SER A 35 2.36 -0.37 1.96
CA SER A 35 2.11 -0.61 3.39
C SER A 35 2.28 -2.09 3.71
N HIS A 36 1.60 -2.97 2.97
CA HIS A 36 1.69 -4.41 3.19
C HIS A 36 3.12 -4.93 3.07
N ASN A 37 3.88 -4.46 2.08
CA ASN A 37 5.28 -4.86 1.89
C ASN A 37 6.17 -4.43 3.05
N LEU A 38 6.01 -3.18 3.53
CA LEU A 38 6.78 -2.63 4.64
C LEU A 38 6.45 -3.34 5.96
N THR A 39 5.22 -3.83 6.14
CA THR A 39 4.79 -4.50 7.36
C THR A 39 4.95 -6.02 7.33
N ARG A 40 5.63 -6.60 6.31
CA ARG A 40 5.94 -8.04 6.28
C ARG A 40 6.90 -8.43 7.41
N LYS A 41 6.82 -9.68 7.86
CA LYS A 41 7.77 -10.25 8.84
C LYS A 41 9.22 -9.92 8.43
N ASN A 42 10.03 -9.58 9.43
CA ASN A 42 11.45 -9.17 9.30
C ASN A 42 11.72 -7.77 8.73
N GLN A 43 10.69 -7.02 8.30
CA GLN A 43 10.86 -5.62 7.91
C GLN A 43 10.94 -4.69 9.12
N GLU A 44 11.47 -3.48 8.92
CA GLU A 44 11.63 -2.49 9.99
C GLU A 44 10.28 -2.03 10.56
N ALA A 45 9.30 -1.71 9.70
CA ALA A 45 7.98 -1.34 10.17
C ALA A 45 7.28 -2.48 10.93
N PHE A 46 7.53 -3.75 10.55
CA PHE A 46 7.04 -4.90 11.33
C PHE A 46 7.63 -4.92 12.75
N LYS A 47 8.93 -4.69 12.91
CA LYS A 47 9.59 -4.65 14.22
C LYS A 47 9.01 -3.52 15.09
N GLU A 48 8.79 -2.35 14.51
CA GLU A 48 8.20 -1.20 15.23
C GLU A 48 6.73 -1.46 15.62
N ILE A 49 5.95 -2.10 14.75
CA ILE A 49 4.58 -2.52 15.05
C ILE A 49 4.58 -3.52 16.22
N VAL A 50 5.42 -4.57 16.16
CA VAL A 50 5.52 -5.57 17.24
C VAL A 50 6.04 -4.95 18.54
N ARG A 51 6.97 -4.00 18.47
CA ARG A 51 7.44 -3.26 19.65
C ARG A 51 6.32 -2.44 20.30
N SER A 52 5.46 -1.83 19.49
CA SER A 52 4.39 -0.95 19.97
C SER A 52 3.20 -1.71 20.52
N PHE A 53 2.83 -2.83 19.87
CA PHE A 53 1.62 -3.57 20.18
C PHE A 53 1.90 -4.93 20.87
N GLY A 54 3.13 -5.41 20.90
CA GLY A 54 3.51 -6.71 21.47
C GLY A 54 3.22 -7.89 20.54
N ASN A 55 3.66 -9.09 20.93
CA ASN A 55 3.57 -10.29 20.07
C ASN A 55 2.14 -10.87 19.93
N HIS A 56 1.17 -10.41 20.72
CA HIS A 56 -0.19 -10.98 20.71
C HIS A 56 -0.98 -10.66 19.43
N ILE A 57 -0.55 -9.67 18.64
CA ILE A 57 -1.13 -9.35 17.33
C ILE A 57 -0.67 -10.29 16.22
N LEU A 58 0.35 -11.11 16.48
CA LEU A 58 0.91 -12.04 15.51
C LEU A 58 0.12 -13.35 15.56
N SER A 59 -0.42 -13.74 14.40
CA SER A 59 -0.97 -15.09 14.17
C SER A 59 0.12 -16.07 13.73
#